data_AF-A0A961WZ31-F1
#
_entry.id   AF-A0A961WZ31-F1
#
_cell.length_a   1.000
_cell.length_b   1.000
_cell.length_c   1.000
_cell.angle_alpha   90.00
_cell.angle_beta   90.00
_cell.angle_gamma   90.00
#
_symmetry.space_group_name_H-M   'P 1'
#
loop_
_entity.id
_entity.type
_entity.pdbx_description
1 polymer ?
#
loop_
_entity_poly.entity_id
_entity_poly.type
_entity_poly.pdbx_seq_one_letter_code
_entity_poly.pdbx_strand_id
1 'polypeptide(L)'
;MSANLAALLYLVSGALFIMALRGLSSPATSRQGNMYGMIGMTIAVVTTLATMHLSPLVIGLVVLGLAIGGGIGAYAAKNIAMTAMPQLVAAFHSLVGLAAV
;
A
#
# COMPACT_ATOMS: atom_id res chain seq x y z
N MET A 1 0.60 21.26 2.69
CA MET A 1 0.66 20.94 1.25
C MET A 1 -0.50 21.62 0.53
N SER A 2 -0.33 22.14 -0.68
CA SER A 2 -1.45 22.74 -1.43
C SER A 2 -2.38 21.67 -1.99
N ALA A 3 -3.68 21.99 -2.13
CA ALA A 3 -4.68 21.05 -2.65
C ALA A 3 -4.35 20.57 -4.07
N ASN A 4 -3.87 21.48 -4.93
CA ASN A 4 -3.48 21.15 -6.30
C ASN A 4 -2.30 20.17 -6.35
N LEU A 5 -1.31 20.35 -5.47
CA LEU A 5 -0.16 19.44 -5.40
C LEU A 5 -0.59 18.05 -4.90
N ALA A 6 -1.44 18.00 -3.87
CA ALA A 6 -1.98 16.73 -3.38
C ALA A 6 -2.78 15.99 -4.46
N ALA A 7 -3.63 16.70 -5.21
CA ALA A 7 -4.40 16.13 -6.32
C ALA A 7 -3.50 15.57 -7.42
N LEU A 8 -2.43 16.29 -7.79
CA LEU A 8 -1.45 15.80 -8.76
C LEU A 8 -0.71 14.55 -8.26
N LEU A 9 -0.31 14.51 -6.99
CA LEU A 9 0.35 13.33 -6.42
C LEU A 9 -0.58 12.11 -6.36
N TYR A 10 -1.86 12.31 -6.05
CA TYR A 10 -2.86 11.24 -6.13
C TYR A 10 -3.09 10.77 -7.57
N LEU A 11 -3.11 11.68 -8.55
CA LEU A 11 -3.20 11.31 -9.96
C LEU A 11 -1.99 10.46 -10.40
N VAL A 12 -0.78 10.86 -10.01
CA VAL A 12 0.45 10.09 -10.27
C VAL A 12 0.39 8.72 -9.61
N SER A 13 -0.06 8.64 -8.35
CA SER A 13 -0.26 7.37 -7.65
C SER A 13 -1.27 6.47 -8.39
N GLY A 14 -2.39 7.03 -8.85
CA GLY A 14 -3.40 6.30 -9.61
C GLY A 14 -2.84 5.74 -10.93
N ALA A 15 -2.08 6.56 -11.67
CA ALA A 15 -1.41 6.11 -12.89
C ALA A 15 -0.41 4.97 -12.63
N LEU A 16 0.36 5.05 -11.53
CA LEU A 16 1.28 3.99 -11.10
C LEU A 16 0.56 2.68 -10.77
N PHE A 17 -0.62 2.73 -10.12
CA PHE A 17 -1.42 1.52 -9.86
C PHE A 17 -1.93 0.87 -11.16
N ILE A 18 -2.33 1.67 -12.15
CA ILE A 18 -2.72 1.14 -13.47
C ILE A 18 -1.52 0.45 -14.14
N MET A 19 -0.34 1.08 -14.10
CA MET A 19 0.88 0.48 -14.65
C MET A 19 1.32 -0.77 -13.88
N ALA A 20 1.06 -0.83 -12.57
CA ALA A 20 1.33 -2.01 -11.75
C ALA A 20 0.51 -3.22 -12.20
N LEU A 21 -0.80 -3.06 -12.36
CA LEU A 21 -1.71 -4.12 -12.83
C LEU A 21 -1.34 -4.60 -14.23
N ARG A 22 -1.02 -3.66 -15.14
CA ARG A 22 -0.52 -4.00 -16.49
C ARG A 22 0.78 -4.80 -16.42
N GLY A 23 1.73 -4.35 -15.61
CA GLY A 23 3.03 -5.02 -15.45
C GLY A 23 2.92 -6.42 -14.87
N LEU A 24 1.99 -6.65 -13.94
CA LEU A 24 1.74 -7.96 -13.32
C LEU A 24 1.10 -8.99 -14.26
N SER A 25 0.54 -8.55 -15.40
CA SER A 25 -0.14 -9.43 -16.36
C SER A 25 0.81 -10.22 -17.27
N SER A 26 2.13 -9.96 -17.22
CA SER A 26 3.13 -10.77 -17.93
C SER A 26 4.32 -11.12 -17.04
N PRO A 27 4.89 -12.34 -17.15
CA PRO A 27 6.10 -12.70 -16.41
C PRO A 27 7.29 -11.77 -16.69
N ALA A 28 7.44 -11.33 -17.94
CA ALA A 28 8.55 -10.47 -18.37
C ALA A 28 8.54 -9.09 -17.68
N THR A 29 7.35 -8.56 -17.36
CA THR A 29 7.18 -7.23 -16.75
C THR A 29 6.79 -7.28 -15.27
N SER A 30 6.58 -8.47 -14.69
CA SER A 30 6.00 -8.63 -13.35
C SER A 30 6.77 -7.89 -12.25
N ARG A 31 8.11 -7.96 -12.28
CA ARG A 31 8.96 -7.25 -11.31
C ARG A 31 8.82 -5.73 -11.38
N GLN A 32 8.74 -5.20 -12.60
CA GLN A 32 8.55 -3.77 -12.83
C GLN A 32 7.14 -3.33 -12.41
N GLY A 33 6.12 -4.15 -12.71
CA GLY A 33 4.75 -3.92 -12.25
C GLY A 33 4.66 -3.83 -10.72
N ASN A 34 5.30 -4.75 -10.01
CA ASN A 34 5.35 -4.72 -8.55
C ASN A 34 6.04 -3.44 -8.01
N MET A 35 7.13 -2.99 -8.66
CA MET A 35 7.81 -1.74 -8.29
C MET A 35 6.90 -0.52 -8.44
N TYR A 36 6.14 -0.42 -9.53
CA TYR A 36 5.17 0.66 -9.70
C TYR A 36 4.10 0.67 -8.61
N GLY A 37 3.62 -0.50 -8.20
CA GLY A 37 2.67 -0.63 -7.09
C GLY A 37 3.24 -0.11 -5.77
N MET A 38 4.48 -0.49 -5.45
CA MET A 38 5.15 -0.03 -4.22
C MET A 38 5.38 1.48 -4.20
N ILE A 39 5.84 2.06 -5.33
CA ILE A 39 6.05 3.51 -5.45
C ILE A 39 4.71 4.25 -5.36
N GLY A 40 3.68 3.78 -6.07
CA GLY A 40 2.33 4.37 -6.02
C GLY A 40 1.77 4.38 -4.59
N MET A 41 1.79 3.25 -3.91
CA MET A 41 1.32 3.16 -2.52
C MET A 41 2.11 4.10 -1.58
N THR A 42 3.43 4.19 -1.74
CA THR A 42 4.26 5.11 -0.94
C THR A 42 3.85 6.57 -1.15
N ILE A 43 3.65 6.99 -2.41
CA ILE A 43 3.19 8.34 -2.73
C ILE A 43 1.81 8.61 -2.10
N ALA A 44 0.87 7.67 -2.21
CA ALA A 44 -0.47 7.84 -1.64
C ALA A 44 -0.43 8.03 -0.11
N VAL A 45 0.29 7.18 0.61
CA VAL A 45 0.41 7.27 2.09
C VAL A 45 1.06 8.58 2.51
N VAL A 46 2.21 8.92 1.93
CA VAL A 46 2.94 10.14 2.27
C VAL A 46 2.11 11.39 1.97
N THR A 47 1.42 11.41 0.82
CA THR A 47 0.55 12.53 0.43
C THR A 47 -0.59 12.71 1.44
N THR A 48 -1.21 11.61 1.85
CA THR A 48 -2.30 11.61 2.85
C THR A 48 -1.82 12.16 4.20
N LEU A 49 -0.69 11.66 4.70
CA LEU A 49 -0.13 12.15 5.98
C LEU A 49 0.26 13.64 5.92
N ALA A 50 0.81 14.09 4.79
CA ALA A 50 1.21 15.49 4.59
C ALA A 50 0.02 16.45 4.36
N THR A 51 -1.18 15.95 4.06
CA THR A 51 -2.40 16.77 3.88
C THR A 51 -3.24 16.91 5.14
N MET A 52 -3.25 15.91 6.02
CA MET A 52 -4.19 15.86 7.16
C MET A 52 -3.87 16.82 8.31
N HIS A 53 -2.75 17.56 8.28
CA HIS A 53 -2.34 18.51 9.33
C HIS A 53 -2.51 17.94 10.76
N LEU A 54 -2.07 16.70 10.96
CA LEU A 54 -2.23 15.97 12.21
C LEU A 54 -1.26 16.46 13.29
N SER A 55 -1.64 16.32 14.56
CA SER A 55 -0.73 16.59 15.67
C SER A 55 0.43 15.56 15.68
N PRO A 56 1.62 15.91 16.22
CA PRO A 56 2.76 14.99 16.26
C PRO A 56 2.45 13.66 16.96
N LEU A 57 1.61 13.70 18.02
CA LEU A 57 1.15 12.51 18.72
C LEU A 57 0.37 11.57 17.78
N VAL A 58 -0.57 12.10 17.02
CA VAL A 58 -1.39 11.31 16.09
C VAL A 58 -0.54 10.75 14.96
N ILE A 59 0.40 11.52 14.42
CA ILE A 59 1.37 11.03 13.43
C ILE A 59 2.15 9.84 14.00
N GLY A 60 2.62 9.96 15.25
CA GLY A 60 3.31 8.87 15.95
C GLY A 60 2.46 7.59 16.06
N LEU A 61 1.17 7.72 16.39
CA LEU A 61 0.25 6.58 16.45
C LEU A 61 0.00 5.95 15.08
N VAL A 62 -0.15 6.74 14.02
CA VAL A 62 -0.34 6.23 12.66
C VAL A 62 0.90 5.47 12.19
N VAL A 63 2.09 6.04 12.39
CA VAL A 63 3.36 5.38 12.04
C VAL A 63 3.54 4.08 12.84
N LEU A 64 3.18 4.08 14.13
CA LEU A 64 3.21 2.88 14.96
C LEU A 64 2.25 1.80 14.43
N GLY A 65 1.02 2.17 14.07
CA GLY A 65 0.04 1.27 13.46
C GLY A 65 0.53 0.68 12.14
N LEU A 66 1.10 1.52 11.26
CA LEU A 66 1.70 1.07 10.00
C LEU A 66 2.88 0.12 10.24
N ALA A 67 3.74 0.39 11.22
CA ALA A 67 4.88 -0.45 11.55
C ALA A 67 4.44 -1.81 12.10
N ILE A 68 3.46 -1.84 13.00
CA ILE A 68 2.93 -3.09 13.57
C ILE A 68 2.20 -3.90 12.50
N GLY A 69 1.22 -3.29 11.81
CA GLY A 69 0.43 -3.99 10.79
C GLY A 69 1.28 -4.44 9.60
N GLY A 70 2.12 -3.55 9.07
CA GLY A 70 3.05 -3.85 7.99
C GLY A 70 4.10 -4.89 8.39
N GLY A 71 4.61 -4.83 9.62
CA GLY A 71 5.57 -5.80 10.16
C GLY A 71 4.98 -7.20 10.29
N ILE A 72 3.79 -7.32 10.89
CA ILE A 72 3.07 -8.60 11.01
C ILE A 72 2.74 -9.16 9.62
N GLY A 73 2.22 -8.31 8.72
CA GLY A 73 1.90 -8.72 7.34
C GLY A 73 3.13 -9.21 6.58
N ALA A 74 4.26 -8.49 6.67
CA ALA A 74 5.51 -8.88 6.03
C ALA A 74 6.07 -10.19 6.60
N TYR A 75 6.01 -10.36 7.93
CA TYR A 75 6.43 -11.60 8.58
C TYR A 75 5.57 -12.78 8.13
N ALA A 76 4.24 -12.64 8.14
CA ALA A 76 3.33 -13.70 7.70
C ALA A 76 3.56 -14.06 6.22
N ALA A 77 3.69 -13.07 5.34
CA ALA A 77 3.92 -13.28 3.91
C ALA A 77 5.28 -13.94 3.62
N LYS A 78 6.31 -13.67 4.42
CA LYS A 78 7.64 -14.28 4.25
C LYS A 78 7.70 -15.75 4.67
N ASN A 79 6.92 -16.14 5.68
CA ASN A 79 7.02 -17.46 6.31
C ASN A 79 5.92 -18.45 5.90
N ILE A 80 4.92 -18.01 5.12
CA ILE A 80 3.83 -18.88 4.67
C ILE A 80 4.34 -19.93 3.67
N ALA A 81 3.78 -21.15 3.71
CA ALA A 81 4.01 -22.14 2.67
C ALA A 81 3.35 -21.70 1.35
N MET A 82 4.01 -21.92 0.21
CA MET A 82 3.47 -21.56 -1.11
C MET A 82 2.15 -22.28 -1.43
N THR A 83 1.93 -23.46 -0.84
CA THR A 83 0.68 -24.22 -0.94
C THR A 83 -0.49 -23.58 -0.19
N ALA A 84 -0.20 -22.70 0.78
CA ALA A 84 -1.17 -21.99 1.61
C ALA A 84 -1.35 -20.50 1.19
N MET A 85 -0.80 -20.10 0.04
CA MET A 85 -0.97 -18.73 -0.49
C MET A 85 -2.43 -18.32 -0.69
N PRO A 86 -3.35 -19.17 -1.18
CA PRO A 86 -4.76 -18.79 -1.31
C PRO A 86 -5.41 -18.35 0.02
N GLN A 87 -5.09 -19.04 1.13
CA GLN A 87 -5.62 -18.74 2.46
C GLN A 87 -5.07 -17.43 3.00
N LEU A 88 -3.78 -17.16 2.78
CA LEU A 88 -3.18 -15.89 3.16
C LEU A 88 -3.82 -14.72 2.41
N VAL A 89 -4.07 -14.87 1.10
CA VAL A 89 -4.75 -13.85 0.29
C VAL A 89 -6.19 -13.59 0.76
N ALA A 90 -6.92 -14.65 1.14
CA ALA A 90 -8.26 -14.52 1.70
C ALA A 90 -8.25 -13.78 3.05
N ALA A 91 -7.29 -14.08 3.92
CA ALA A 91 -7.11 -13.39 5.19
C ALA A 91 -6.77 -11.90 5.00
N PHE A 92 -5.88 -11.55 4.05
CA PHE A 92 -5.61 -10.15 3.75
C PHE A 92 -6.82 -9.41 3.18
N HIS A 93 -7.63 -10.06 2.32
CA HIS A 93 -8.88 -9.45 1.83
C HIS A 93 -9.90 -9.21 2.95
N SER A 94 -10.05 -10.11 3.91
CA SER A 94 -10.98 -9.90 5.04
C SER A 94 -10.52 -8.74 5.94
N LEU A 95 -9.21 -8.59 6.17
CA LEU A 95 -8.66 -7.46 6.91
C LEU A 95 -8.87 -6.13 6.17
N VAL A 96 -8.75 -6.10 4.84
CA VAL A 96 -9.06 -4.91 4.03
C VAL A 96 -10.55 -4.57 4.13
N GLY A 97 -11.42 -5.57 4.11
CA GLY A 97 -12.87 -5.37 4.32
C GLY A 97 -13.18 -4.77 5.69
N LEU A 98 -12.53 -5.26 6.74
CA LEU A 98 -12.68 -4.72 8.10
C LEU A 98 -12.13 -3.28 8.23
N ALA A 99 -11.07 -2.93 7.50
CA ALA A 99 -10.54 -1.56 7.51
C ALA A 99 -11.42 -0.54 6.77
N ALA A 100 -12.30 -1.00 5.87
CA ALA A 100 -13.14 -0.15 5.04
C ALA A 100 -14.49 0.22 5.68
N VAL A 101 -14.93 -0.52 6.70
CA VAL A 101 -16.21 -0.35 7.42
C VAL A 101 -15.95 0.24 8.79
#